data_AF-A0A7W0JM14-F1
#
_entry.id   AF-A0A7W0JM14-F1
#
_cell.length_a   1.000
_cell.length_b   1.000
_cell.length_c   1.000
_cell.angle_alpha   90.00
_cell.angle_beta   90.00
_cell.angle_gamma   90.00
#
_symmetry.space_group_name_H-M   'P 1'
#
loop_
_entity.id
_entity.type
_entity.pdbx_description
1 polymer ?
#
loop_
_entity_poly.entity_id
_entity_poly.type
_entity_poly.pdbx_seq_one_letter_code
_entity_poly.pdbx_strand_id
1 'polypeptide(L)'
;MSKRRAHVVLIHVAVIALTALAAATSPLAELYAQTYPTDSVVDGAEELEAALADAELTWEFDSEHLTENERSQLTATIVYDTEPTGGGVEVKVAFANDASLTPATPGQFQISWVTAPRQRLDQGNARPGGGFELSWIWDVVPRASGDLRLLLEIQPVVLVDGDVLGGFLEKVNTPVPVGVNVHPNRLAFDEVLAAAMSDLDVDVPREVTKGERVDVVATLPLPNPADALDISISVQTGTGSAPARIEDRGQVQPVVTNGRLIHSWVITAVADGLLSLVFTVSVTAPTGDQTLEDSVLATRSIAVTKSLGERSLDFFIVLGTILGVIGAAAAIADRFFGLRGKVRTWWTRRRGGSPPPAPAEP
;
A
#
# COMPACT_ATOMS: atom_id res chain seq x y z
N MET A 1 -65.32 -35.71 -19.92
CA MET A 1 -63.95 -35.61 -19.37
C MET A 1 -62.85 -36.30 -20.21
N SER A 2 -63.10 -36.87 -21.40
CA SER A 2 -62.03 -37.57 -22.17
C SER A 2 -61.44 -36.79 -23.37
N LYS A 3 -61.97 -35.64 -23.77
CA LYS A 3 -61.45 -34.88 -24.94
C LYS A 3 -60.28 -33.92 -24.62
N ARG A 4 -60.16 -33.43 -23.38
CA ARG A 4 -59.05 -32.53 -22.98
C ARG A 4 -57.72 -33.24 -22.75
N ARG A 5 -57.74 -34.49 -22.28
CA ARG A 5 -56.51 -35.30 -22.14
C ARG A 5 -55.94 -35.73 -23.50
N ALA A 6 -56.79 -35.97 -24.49
CA ALA A 6 -56.35 -36.32 -25.84
C ALA A 6 -55.63 -35.17 -26.58
N HIS A 7 -56.02 -33.91 -26.34
CA HIS A 7 -55.33 -32.76 -26.94
C HIS A 7 -53.97 -32.46 -26.29
N VAL A 8 -53.83 -32.67 -24.98
CA VAL A 8 -52.54 -32.50 -24.29
C VAL A 8 -51.53 -33.55 -24.77
N VAL A 9 -51.94 -34.81 -24.88
CA VAL A 9 -51.07 -35.89 -25.39
C VAL A 9 -50.67 -35.67 -26.86
N LEU A 10 -51.56 -35.14 -27.70
CA LEU A 10 -51.25 -34.91 -29.11
C LEU A 10 -50.29 -33.72 -29.34
N ILE A 11 -50.33 -32.71 -28.47
CA ILE A 11 -49.38 -31.57 -28.49
C ILE A 11 -48.00 -32.03 -28.03
N HIS A 12 -47.91 -32.87 -27.00
CA HIS A 12 -46.63 -33.42 -26.52
C HIS A 12 -45.97 -34.31 -27.59
N VAL A 13 -46.73 -35.16 -28.28
CA VAL A 13 -46.20 -36.02 -29.37
C VAL A 13 -45.75 -35.20 -30.58
N ALA A 14 -46.43 -34.09 -30.91
CA ALA A 14 -46.06 -33.23 -32.02
C ALA A 14 -44.82 -32.36 -31.74
N VAL A 15 -44.62 -31.93 -30.48
CA VAL A 15 -43.40 -31.21 -30.06
C VAL A 15 -42.21 -32.16 -30.05
N ILE A 16 -42.35 -33.37 -29.48
CA ILE A 16 -41.30 -34.41 -29.49
C ILE A 16 -40.88 -34.76 -30.92
N ALA A 17 -41.84 -34.91 -31.84
CA ALA A 17 -41.54 -35.23 -33.24
C ALA A 17 -40.85 -34.08 -34.00
N LEU A 18 -41.19 -32.82 -33.72
CA LEU A 18 -40.52 -31.68 -34.36
C LEU A 18 -39.11 -31.44 -33.80
N THR A 19 -38.89 -31.64 -32.50
CA THR A 19 -37.58 -31.53 -31.86
C THR A 19 -36.65 -32.68 -32.28
N ALA A 20 -37.18 -33.91 -32.39
CA ALA A 20 -36.42 -35.06 -32.90
C ALA A 20 -36.09 -34.95 -34.40
N LEU A 21 -36.98 -34.35 -35.21
CA LEU A 21 -36.73 -34.17 -36.64
C LEU A 21 -35.77 -33.00 -36.94
N ALA A 22 -35.75 -31.96 -36.09
CA ALA A 22 -34.74 -30.90 -36.13
C ALA A 22 -33.36 -31.39 -35.64
N ALA A 23 -33.34 -32.29 -34.65
CA ALA A 23 -32.14 -32.99 -34.22
C ALA A 23 -31.57 -33.82 -35.38
N ALA A 24 -32.36 -34.70 -36.00
CA ALA A 24 -31.87 -35.70 -36.96
C ALA A 24 -31.20 -35.19 -38.26
N THR A 25 -31.17 -33.89 -38.54
CA THR A 25 -30.63 -33.34 -39.80
C THR A 25 -29.42 -32.41 -39.65
N SER A 26 -28.87 -32.26 -38.45
CA SER A 26 -27.67 -31.43 -38.24
C SER A 26 -26.63 -32.14 -37.37
N PRO A 27 -25.34 -31.75 -37.45
CA PRO A 27 -24.32 -32.20 -36.50
C PRO A 27 -24.63 -31.88 -35.02
N LEU A 28 -25.73 -31.16 -34.73
CA LEU A 28 -26.23 -30.88 -33.38
C LEU A 28 -27.04 -32.04 -32.77
N ALA A 29 -27.50 -33.03 -33.56
CA ALA A 29 -28.24 -34.20 -33.06
C ALA A 29 -27.38 -35.06 -32.14
N GLU A 30 -26.13 -35.29 -32.54
CA GLU A 30 -25.18 -36.09 -31.80
C GLU A 30 -24.85 -35.41 -30.48
N LEU A 31 -24.66 -34.09 -30.49
CA LEU A 31 -24.44 -33.29 -29.29
C LEU A 31 -25.62 -33.39 -28.32
N TYR A 32 -26.84 -33.19 -28.83
CA TYR A 32 -28.04 -33.22 -28.01
C TYR A 32 -28.31 -34.63 -27.45
N ALA A 33 -28.12 -35.68 -28.24
CA ALA A 33 -28.31 -37.07 -27.84
C ALA A 33 -27.20 -37.62 -26.94
N GLN A 34 -25.99 -37.05 -27.01
CA GLN A 34 -24.89 -37.35 -26.09
C GLN A 34 -25.05 -36.63 -24.74
N THR A 35 -25.60 -35.41 -24.72
CA THR A 35 -25.82 -34.64 -23.49
C THR A 35 -27.14 -34.96 -22.78
N TYR A 36 -28.17 -35.40 -23.51
CA TYR A 36 -29.47 -35.80 -22.95
C TYR A 36 -29.98 -37.07 -23.64
N PRO A 37 -30.03 -38.23 -22.96
CA PRO A 37 -30.79 -39.35 -23.48
C PRO A 37 -32.26 -38.94 -23.54
N THR A 38 -32.84 -38.99 -24.74
CA THR A 38 -34.17 -38.43 -25.11
C THR A 38 -35.37 -39.05 -24.37
N ASP A 39 -35.14 -39.98 -23.47
CA ASP A 39 -36.15 -40.88 -22.92
C ASP A 39 -36.33 -40.71 -21.40
N SER A 40 -35.50 -39.90 -20.72
CA SER A 40 -35.57 -39.71 -19.27
C SER A 40 -36.31 -38.42 -18.90
N VAL A 41 -37.55 -38.58 -18.44
CA VAL A 41 -38.15 -37.65 -17.48
C VAL A 41 -37.24 -37.68 -16.25
N VAL A 42 -36.61 -36.56 -15.89
CA VAL A 42 -35.73 -36.49 -14.71
C VAL A 42 -36.58 -36.69 -13.45
N ASP A 43 -36.54 -37.90 -12.89
CA ASP A 43 -37.32 -38.31 -11.72
C ASP A 43 -36.38 -38.82 -10.60
N GLY A 44 -35.23 -38.16 -10.40
CA GLY A 44 -34.32 -38.48 -9.29
C GLY A 44 -32.91 -37.91 -9.40
N ALA A 45 -32.07 -38.18 -8.39
CA ALA A 45 -30.69 -37.71 -8.31
C ALA A 45 -29.71 -38.47 -9.22
N GLU A 46 -29.93 -39.77 -9.48
CA GLU A 46 -29.08 -40.58 -10.37
C GLU A 46 -29.25 -40.20 -11.85
N GLU A 47 -30.46 -39.80 -12.27
CA GLU A 47 -30.74 -39.33 -13.64
C GLU A 47 -30.27 -37.89 -13.89
N LEU A 48 -30.00 -37.13 -12.82
CA LEU A 48 -29.45 -35.78 -12.86
C LEU A 48 -27.97 -35.78 -13.21
N GLU A 49 -27.20 -36.74 -12.66
CA GLU A 49 -25.78 -36.91 -12.99
C GLU A 49 -25.60 -37.31 -14.46
N ALA A 50 -26.52 -38.11 -15.01
CA ALA A 50 -26.56 -38.44 -16.43
C ALA A 50 -26.91 -37.26 -17.35
N ALA A 51 -27.51 -36.18 -16.82
CA ALA A 51 -27.88 -34.97 -17.55
C ALA A 51 -26.81 -33.86 -17.50
N LEU A 52 -25.70 -34.11 -16.78
CA LEU A 52 -24.59 -33.18 -16.61
C LEU A 52 -23.34 -33.75 -17.24
N ALA A 53 -22.64 -32.94 -18.03
CA ALA A 53 -21.34 -33.28 -18.57
C ALA A 53 -20.21 -32.62 -17.77
N ASP A 54 -19.04 -33.25 -17.74
CA ASP A 54 -17.82 -32.61 -17.25
C ASP A 54 -17.24 -31.68 -18.31
N ALA A 55 -16.80 -30.50 -17.88
CA ALA A 55 -16.18 -29.49 -18.71
C ALA A 55 -15.00 -28.84 -17.99
N GLU A 56 -14.03 -28.36 -18.76
CA GLU A 56 -12.89 -27.59 -18.25
C GLU A 56 -13.24 -26.09 -18.31
N LEU A 57 -13.26 -25.43 -17.15
CA LEU A 57 -13.43 -23.97 -17.03
C LEU A 57 -12.07 -23.29 -16.94
N THR A 58 -11.88 -22.30 -17.81
CA THR A 58 -10.73 -21.38 -17.81
C THR A 58 -11.21 -19.94 -17.76
N TRP A 59 -10.35 -19.03 -17.32
CA TRP A 59 -10.64 -17.61 -17.34
C TRP A 59 -9.37 -16.80 -17.55
N GLU A 60 -9.51 -15.66 -18.19
CA GLU A 60 -8.41 -14.76 -18.52
C GLU A 60 -8.90 -13.31 -18.56
N PHE A 61 -8.03 -12.38 -18.16
CA PHE A 61 -8.25 -10.96 -18.39
C PHE A 61 -7.60 -10.53 -19.70
N ASP A 62 -8.24 -9.60 -20.40
CA ASP A 62 -7.67 -8.97 -21.59
C ASP A 62 -6.39 -8.15 -21.33
N SER A 63 -6.11 -7.85 -20.06
CA SER A 63 -4.89 -7.20 -19.58
C SER A 63 -4.20 -8.05 -18.53
N GLU A 64 -2.88 -8.19 -18.65
CA GLU A 64 -2.02 -8.84 -17.64
C GLU A 64 -1.96 -8.02 -16.33
N HIS A 65 -2.16 -6.70 -16.44
CA HIS A 65 -2.06 -5.77 -15.33
C HIS A 65 -3.37 -4.99 -15.17
N LEU A 66 -4.13 -5.34 -14.14
CA LEU A 66 -5.34 -4.60 -13.78
C LEU A 66 -4.96 -3.33 -13.02
N THR A 67 -5.60 -2.21 -13.36
CA THR A 67 -5.36 -0.92 -12.71
C THR A 67 -6.65 -0.41 -12.09
N GLU A 68 -6.54 0.21 -10.92
CA GLU A 68 -7.68 0.75 -10.18
C GLU A 68 -8.48 1.76 -11.00
N ASN A 69 -9.80 1.63 -11.02
CA ASN A 69 -10.72 2.47 -11.79
C ASN A 69 -10.51 2.44 -13.32
N GLU A 70 -9.67 1.55 -13.83
CA GLU A 70 -9.58 1.26 -15.25
C GLU A 70 -10.43 0.03 -15.59
N ARG A 71 -10.97 0.02 -16.81
CA ARG A 71 -11.81 -1.08 -17.29
C ARG A 71 -10.93 -2.15 -17.92
N SER A 72 -11.18 -3.39 -17.54
CA SER A 72 -10.64 -4.60 -18.19
C SER A 72 -11.78 -5.58 -18.46
N GLN A 73 -11.54 -6.55 -19.34
CA GLN A 73 -12.49 -7.59 -19.67
C GLN A 73 -12.05 -8.92 -19.10
N LEU A 74 -12.90 -9.57 -18.30
CA LEU A 74 -12.73 -10.96 -17.94
C LEU A 74 -13.49 -11.81 -18.95
N THR A 75 -12.81 -12.80 -19.54
CA THR A 75 -13.44 -13.85 -20.33
C THR A 75 -13.35 -15.16 -19.56
N ALA A 76 -14.50 -15.79 -19.28
CA ALA A 76 -14.55 -17.16 -18.78
C ALA A 76 -15.00 -18.09 -19.89
N THR A 77 -14.27 -19.18 -20.11
CA THR A 77 -14.54 -20.13 -21.18
C THR A 77 -14.65 -21.54 -20.62
N ILE A 78 -15.76 -22.22 -20.93
CA ILE A 78 -15.87 -23.66 -20.72
C ILE A 78 -15.57 -24.39 -22.02
N VAL A 79 -14.83 -25.48 -21.90
CA VAL A 79 -14.56 -26.43 -22.99
C VAL A 79 -15.22 -27.75 -22.64
N TYR A 80 -16.04 -28.27 -23.55
CA TYR A 80 -16.75 -29.53 -23.36
C TYR A 80 -16.46 -30.54 -24.48
N ASP A 81 -16.76 -31.81 -24.21
CA ASP A 81 -16.55 -32.97 -25.10
C ASP A 81 -15.06 -33.29 -25.37
N THR A 82 -14.20 -32.96 -24.40
CA THR A 82 -12.80 -33.37 -24.34
C THR A 82 -12.41 -33.64 -22.89
N GLU A 83 -11.50 -34.60 -22.66
CA GLU A 83 -10.94 -34.83 -21.34
C GLU A 83 -10.18 -33.58 -20.87
N PRO A 84 -10.41 -33.08 -19.63
CA PRO A 84 -9.72 -31.90 -19.11
C PRO A 84 -8.20 -32.08 -19.18
N THR A 85 -7.51 -31.16 -19.84
CA THR A 85 -6.08 -31.33 -20.17
C THR A 85 -5.13 -30.83 -19.08
N GLY A 86 -5.66 -30.40 -17.93
CA GLY A 86 -4.93 -30.32 -16.66
C GLY A 86 -4.49 -28.92 -16.22
N GLY A 87 -5.13 -27.86 -16.70
CA GLY A 87 -4.87 -26.49 -16.23
C GLY A 87 -6.09 -25.75 -15.69
N GLY A 88 -7.29 -26.05 -16.22
CA GLY A 88 -8.55 -25.45 -15.80
C GLY A 88 -9.23 -26.15 -14.61
N VAL A 89 -10.34 -25.57 -14.17
CA VAL A 89 -11.17 -26.11 -13.10
C VAL A 89 -12.26 -26.98 -13.71
N GLU A 90 -12.38 -28.22 -13.25
CA GLU A 90 -13.48 -29.11 -13.67
C GLU A 90 -14.82 -28.60 -13.11
N VAL A 91 -15.80 -28.44 -13.98
CA VAL A 91 -17.16 -28.02 -13.64
C VAL A 91 -18.18 -28.90 -14.35
N LYS A 92 -19.34 -29.11 -13.73
CA LYS A 92 -20.48 -29.77 -14.36
C LYS A 92 -21.26 -28.76 -15.20
N VAL A 93 -21.72 -29.15 -16.38
CA VAL A 93 -22.49 -28.29 -17.29
C VAL A 93 -23.71 -29.01 -17.86
N ALA A 94 -24.72 -28.24 -18.25
CA ALA A 94 -25.94 -28.70 -18.91
C ALA A 94 -26.03 -28.13 -20.34
N PHE A 95 -27.13 -28.40 -21.05
CA PHE A 95 -27.36 -27.79 -22.38
C PHE A 95 -27.44 -26.26 -22.33
N ALA A 96 -28.04 -25.71 -21.28
CA ALA A 96 -28.00 -24.27 -20.98
C ALA A 96 -27.22 -24.05 -19.68
N ASN A 97 -26.48 -22.96 -19.61
CA ASN A 97 -25.68 -22.61 -18.44
C ASN A 97 -25.79 -21.11 -18.18
N ASP A 98 -26.03 -20.76 -16.92
CA ASP A 98 -25.96 -19.38 -16.44
C ASP A 98 -24.59 -19.17 -15.83
N ALA A 99 -23.92 -18.09 -16.22
CA ALA A 99 -22.72 -17.65 -15.51
C ALA A 99 -23.07 -16.51 -14.55
N SER A 100 -22.26 -16.35 -13.52
CA SER A 100 -22.24 -15.14 -12.70
C SER A 100 -20.81 -14.82 -12.27
N LEU A 101 -20.55 -13.52 -12.12
CA LEU A 101 -19.29 -13.01 -11.61
C LEU A 101 -19.61 -12.01 -10.52
N THR A 102 -19.13 -12.27 -9.31
CA THR A 102 -19.39 -11.42 -8.15
C THR A 102 -18.10 -11.07 -7.41
N PRO A 103 -18.01 -9.91 -6.76
CA PRO A 103 -16.85 -9.59 -5.95
C PRO A 103 -16.89 -10.40 -4.64
N ALA A 104 -15.75 -10.95 -4.22
CA ALA A 104 -15.65 -11.64 -2.94
C ALA A 104 -15.90 -10.69 -1.75
N THR A 105 -15.51 -9.42 -1.92
CA THR A 105 -15.80 -8.33 -0.97
C THR A 105 -16.68 -7.28 -1.65
N PRO A 106 -17.86 -6.94 -1.11
CA PRO A 106 -18.74 -5.95 -1.71
C PRO A 106 -18.05 -4.59 -1.94
N GLY A 107 -18.28 -4.01 -3.12
CA GLY A 107 -17.77 -2.68 -3.48
C GLY A 107 -16.37 -2.65 -4.07
N GLN A 108 -15.61 -3.75 -4.07
CA GLN A 108 -14.26 -3.79 -4.65
C GLN A 108 -14.22 -3.79 -6.19
N PHE A 109 -15.33 -4.14 -6.82
CA PHE A 109 -15.44 -4.17 -8.28
C PHE A 109 -16.79 -3.63 -8.72
N GLN A 110 -16.80 -2.90 -9.83
CA GLN A 110 -17.98 -2.75 -10.65
C GLN A 110 -17.89 -3.76 -11.79
N ILE A 111 -18.93 -4.58 -11.93
CA ILE A 111 -19.02 -5.66 -12.91
C ILE A 111 -20.21 -5.39 -13.82
N SER A 112 -20.06 -5.57 -15.13
CA SER A 112 -21.14 -5.41 -16.10
C SER A 112 -21.03 -6.47 -17.18
N TRP A 113 -22.17 -7.02 -17.58
CA TRP A 113 -22.25 -8.05 -18.61
C TRP A 113 -21.96 -7.47 -20.00
N VAL A 114 -21.07 -8.14 -20.75
CA VAL A 114 -20.86 -7.87 -22.18
C VAL A 114 -21.62 -8.88 -23.02
N THR A 115 -21.57 -10.16 -22.63
CA THR A 115 -22.41 -11.21 -23.23
C THR A 115 -23.62 -11.52 -22.35
N ALA A 116 -24.58 -12.26 -22.91
CA ALA A 116 -25.75 -12.70 -22.14
C ALA A 116 -25.31 -13.63 -20.99
N PRO A 117 -25.93 -13.52 -19.79
CA PRO A 117 -25.59 -14.37 -18.65
C PRO A 117 -25.88 -15.85 -18.92
N ARG A 118 -26.92 -16.14 -19.70
CA ARG A 118 -27.28 -17.49 -20.15
C ARG A 118 -26.70 -17.79 -21.51
N GLN A 119 -26.02 -18.91 -21.65
CA GLN A 119 -25.61 -19.46 -22.94
C GLN A 119 -26.03 -20.93 -23.08
N ARG A 120 -26.25 -21.35 -24.32
CA ARG A 120 -26.62 -22.72 -24.68
C ARG A 120 -25.52 -23.36 -25.51
N LEU A 121 -25.36 -24.68 -25.44
CA LEU A 121 -24.34 -25.42 -26.21
C LEU A 121 -24.48 -25.18 -27.72
N ASP A 122 -25.70 -25.00 -28.24
CA ASP A 122 -25.95 -24.69 -29.66
C ASP A 122 -25.51 -23.27 -30.08
N GLN A 123 -25.11 -22.43 -29.14
CA GLN A 123 -24.51 -21.12 -29.36
C GLN A 123 -22.98 -21.16 -29.29
N GLY A 124 -22.39 -22.31 -28.94
CA GLY A 124 -20.95 -22.49 -28.78
C GLY A 124 -20.21 -22.61 -30.11
N ASN A 125 -18.90 -22.38 -30.05
CA ASN A 125 -18.02 -22.53 -31.20
C ASN A 125 -17.35 -23.91 -31.17
N ALA A 126 -17.18 -24.53 -32.34
CA ALA A 126 -16.39 -25.74 -32.46
C ALA A 126 -14.90 -25.42 -32.36
N ARG A 127 -14.13 -26.21 -31.59
CA ARG A 127 -12.70 -25.96 -31.39
C ARG A 127 -11.82 -26.71 -32.40
N PRO A 128 -10.65 -26.15 -32.78
CA PRO A 128 -9.62 -26.92 -33.47
C PRO A 128 -9.11 -28.04 -32.57
N GLY A 129 -9.32 -29.30 -32.96
CA GLY A 129 -8.93 -30.48 -32.17
C GLY A 129 -10.09 -31.27 -31.56
N GLY A 130 -11.33 -30.83 -31.76
CA GLY A 130 -12.53 -31.48 -31.21
C GLY A 130 -13.12 -30.73 -30.03
N GLY A 131 -14.34 -31.10 -29.66
CA GLY A 131 -15.11 -30.40 -28.64
C GLY A 131 -15.59 -29.02 -29.05
N PHE A 132 -16.13 -28.30 -28.06
CA PHE A 132 -16.80 -27.03 -28.26
C PHE A 132 -16.56 -26.10 -27.07
N GLU A 133 -16.76 -24.80 -27.29
CA GLU A 133 -16.56 -23.77 -26.28
C GLU A 133 -17.75 -22.82 -26.13
N LEU A 134 -18.02 -22.42 -24.89
CA LEU A 134 -18.91 -21.30 -24.53
C LEU A 134 -18.10 -20.28 -23.73
N SER A 135 -18.34 -18.99 -24.00
CA SER A 135 -17.54 -17.91 -23.41
C SER A 135 -18.41 -16.77 -22.89
N TRP A 136 -18.24 -16.43 -21.62
CA TRP A 136 -18.87 -15.28 -20.99
C TRP A 136 -17.87 -14.15 -20.82
N ILE A 137 -18.32 -12.93 -21.12
CA ILE A 137 -17.48 -11.74 -21.05
C ILE A 137 -18.13 -10.73 -20.11
N TRP A 138 -17.33 -10.22 -19.18
CA TRP A 138 -17.69 -9.13 -18.28
C TRP A 138 -16.71 -7.98 -18.43
N ASP A 139 -17.24 -6.76 -18.38
CA ASP A 139 -16.45 -5.59 -18.04
C ASP A 139 -16.27 -5.54 -16.53
N VAL A 140 -15.02 -5.43 -16.10
CA VAL A 140 -14.60 -5.37 -14.71
C VAL A 140 -13.84 -4.06 -14.50
N VAL A 141 -14.29 -3.26 -13.55
CA VAL A 141 -13.61 -2.04 -13.10
C VAL A 141 -13.27 -2.21 -11.62
N PRO A 142 -12.00 -2.45 -11.26
CA PRO A 142 -11.58 -2.47 -9.86
C PRO A 142 -11.81 -1.11 -9.20
N ARG A 143 -12.23 -1.12 -7.94
CA ARG A 143 -12.51 0.08 -7.11
C ARG A 143 -11.54 0.22 -5.93
N ALA A 144 -10.58 -0.68 -5.85
CA ALA A 144 -9.49 -0.70 -4.89
C ALA A 144 -8.26 -1.33 -5.56
N SER A 145 -7.08 -1.10 -4.98
CA SER A 145 -5.82 -1.71 -5.37
C SER A 145 -5.40 -2.83 -4.39
N GLY A 146 -4.39 -3.61 -4.76
CA GLY A 146 -3.85 -4.74 -4.01
C GLY A 146 -4.39 -6.10 -4.45
N ASP A 147 -4.24 -7.09 -3.58
CA ASP A 147 -4.71 -8.46 -3.81
C ASP A 147 -6.22 -8.58 -3.61
N LEU A 148 -6.97 -8.63 -4.72
CA LEU A 148 -8.42 -8.71 -4.73
C LEU A 148 -8.92 -10.06 -5.27
N ARG A 149 -10.20 -10.34 -5.07
CA ARG A 149 -10.83 -11.60 -5.50
C ARG A 149 -12.22 -11.40 -6.09
N LEU A 150 -12.46 -12.08 -7.19
CA LEU A 150 -13.78 -12.32 -7.78
C LEU A 150 -14.18 -13.78 -7.55
N LEU A 151 -15.49 -14.04 -7.59
CA LEU A 151 -16.07 -15.38 -7.53
C LEU A 151 -16.81 -15.60 -8.86
N LEU A 152 -16.30 -16.54 -9.65
CA LEU A 152 -16.87 -16.97 -10.92
C LEU A 152 -17.70 -18.23 -10.68
N GLU A 153 -18.97 -18.22 -11.09
CA GLU A 153 -19.86 -19.35 -10.91
C GLU A 153 -20.53 -19.71 -12.23
N ILE A 154 -20.55 -21.00 -12.56
CA ILE A 154 -21.29 -21.56 -13.69
C ILE A 154 -22.39 -22.45 -13.12
N GLN A 155 -23.64 -22.14 -13.42
CA GLN A 155 -24.81 -22.87 -12.97
C GLN A 155 -25.47 -23.61 -14.16
N PRO A 156 -25.53 -24.94 -14.12
CA PRO A 156 -26.25 -25.72 -15.11
C PRO A 156 -27.75 -25.42 -15.07
N VAL A 157 -28.37 -25.24 -16.23
CA VAL A 157 -29.80 -24.97 -16.40
C VAL A 157 -30.43 -26.05 -17.27
N VAL A 158 -31.38 -26.78 -16.70
CA VAL A 158 -32.20 -27.75 -17.43
C VAL A 158 -33.50 -27.08 -17.86
N LEU A 159 -33.80 -27.17 -19.16
CA LEU A 159 -35.02 -26.65 -19.76
C LEU A 159 -35.97 -27.80 -20.10
N VAL A 160 -37.23 -27.71 -19.67
CA VAL A 160 -38.30 -28.67 -20.00
C VAL A 160 -39.44 -27.88 -20.63
N ASP A 161 -39.80 -28.20 -21.88
CA ASP A 161 -40.81 -27.47 -22.66
C ASP A 161 -40.57 -25.95 -22.77
N GLY A 162 -39.31 -25.52 -22.65
CA GLY A 162 -38.92 -24.11 -22.66
C GLY A 162 -38.98 -23.42 -21.28
N ASP A 163 -39.50 -24.10 -20.26
CA ASP A 163 -39.50 -23.65 -18.87
C ASP A 163 -38.22 -24.10 -18.14
N VAL A 164 -37.70 -23.23 -17.28
CA VAL A 164 -36.55 -23.55 -16.42
C VAL A 164 -37.00 -24.45 -15.28
N LEU A 165 -36.39 -25.64 -15.17
CA LEU A 165 -36.57 -26.50 -14.01
C LEU A 165 -35.74 -25.94 -12.83
N GLY A 166 -36.31 -24.97 -12.10
CA GLY A 166 -35.61 -24.26 -11.03
C GLY A 166 -35.37 -25.08 -9.76
N GLY A 167 -34.36 -24.70 -8.98
CA GLY A 167 -34.18 -25.11 -7.58
C GLY A 167 -33.34 -26.37 -7.29
N PHE A 168 -32.79 -27.05 -8.30
CA PHE A 168 -32.09 -28.32 -8.11
C PHE A 168 -30.59 -28.29 -8.43
N LEU A 169 -30.14 -27.43 -9.36
CA LEU A 169 -28.76 -27.43 -9.88
C LEU A 169 -27.88 -26.30 -9.32
N GLU A 170 -28.45 -25.41 -8.51
CA GLU A 170 -27.78 -24.23 -7.94
C GLU A 170 -26.57 -24.55 -7.03
N LYS A 171 -26.36 -25.82 -6.68
CA LYS A 171 -25.28 -26.26 -5.77
C LYS A 171 -24.33 -27.27 -6.39
N VAL A 172 -24.47 -27.56 -7.69
CA VAL A 172 -23.64 -28.58 -8.34
C VAL A 172 -22.20 -28.10 -8.47
N ASN A 173 -22.00 -26.86 -8.90
CA ASN A 173 -20.68 -26.26 -8.97
C ASN A 173 -20.43 -25.37 -7.75
N THR A 174 -19.20 -25.39 -7.25
CA THR A 174 -18.75 -24.43 -6.25
C THR A 174 -18.22 -23.19 -6.98
N PRO A 175 -18.50 -21.96 -6.50
CA PRO A 175 -17.90 -20.75 -7.06
C PRO A 175 -16.37 -20.83 -7.05
N VAL A 176 -15.77 -20.48 -8.18
CA VAL A 176 -14.33 -20.53 -8.42
C VAL A 176 -13.70 -19.18 -8.09
N PRO A 177 -12.73 -19.12 -7.17
CA PRO A 177 -12.06 -17.87 -6.83
C PRO A 177 -11.09 -17.45 -7.93
N VAL A 178 -11.28 -16.24 -8.45
CA VAL A 178 -10.37 -15.57 -9.39
C VAL A 178 -9.57 -14.54 -8.60
N GLY A 179 -8.31 -14.86 -8.30
CA GLY A 179 -7.38 -13.95 -7.63
C GLY A 179 -6.78 -12.96 -8.64
N VAL A 180 -6.77 -11.68 -8.29
CA VAL A 180 -6.20 -10.63 -9.13
C VAL A 180 -5.35 -9.67 -8.29
N ASN A 181 -4.22 -9.26 -8.82
CA ASN A 181 -3.44 -8.15 -8.27
C ASN A 181 -3.80 -6.88 -9.04
N VAL A 182 -4.32 -5.88 -8.34
CA VAL A 182 -4.73 -4.60 -8.93
C VAL A 182 -3.74 -3.51 -8.56
N HIS A 183 -3.13 -2.93 -9.58
CA HIS A 183 -2.23 -1.81 -9.46
C HIS A 183 -2.99 -0.52 -9.12
N PRO A 184 -2.44 0.37 -8.29
CA PRO A 184 -3.04 1.68 -8.04
C PRO A 184 -3.00 2.52 -9.32
N ASN A 185 -3.99 3.39 -9.47
CA ASN A 185 -3.99 4.36 -10.57
C ASN A 185 -3.20 5.62 -10.21
N ARG A 186 -3.03 6.49 -11.21
CA ARG A 186 -2.31 7.75 -11.03
C ARG A 186 -2.94 8.68 -9.99
N LEU A 187 -4.27 8.66 -9.84
CA LEU A 187 -4.94 9.49 -8.84
C LEU A 187 -4.57 9.02 -7.41
N ALA A 188 -4.62 7.72 -7.15
CA ALA A 188 -4.21 7.14 -5.87
C ALA A 188 -2.73 7.44 -5.58
N PHE A 189 -1.86 7.37 -6.59
CA PHE A 189 -0.45 7.77 -6.49
C PHE A 189 -0.30 9.25 -6.12
N ASP A 190 -1.00 10.15 -6.83
CA ASP A 190 -0.97 11.60 -6.58
C ASP A 190 -1.54 11.95 -5.19
N GLU A 191 -2.54 11.22 -4.69
CA GLU A 191 -3.09 11.39 -3.34
C GLU A 191 -2.07 11.06 -2.24
N VAL A 192 -1.26 10.01 -2.41
CA VAL A 192 -0.18 9.69 -1.47
C VAL A 192 0.92 10.75 -1.50
N LEU A 193 1.28 11.25 -2.68
CA LEU A 193 2.24 12.36 -2.79
C LEU A 193 1.71 13.64 -2.14
N ALA A 194 0.43 13.94 -2.34
CA ALA A 194 -0.23 15.09 -1.70
C ALA A 194 -0.17 14.94 -0.17
N ALA A 195 -0.55 13.77 0.37
CA ALA A 195 -0.44 13.49 1.80
C ALA A 195 1.01 13.58 2.33
N ALA A 196 1.99 13.11 1.55
CA ALA A 196 3.40 13.23 1.89
C ALA A 196 3.87 14.69 1.94
N MET A 197 3.27 15.57 1.15
CA MET A 197 3.57 17.00 1.16
C MET A 197 2.85 17.76 2.29
N SER A 198 1.56 17.47 2.55
CA SER A 198 0.75 18.22 3.53
C SER A 198 0.77 17.65 4.94
N ASP A 199 0.84 16.33 5.07
CA ASP A 199 0.49 15.62 6.31
C ASP A 199 1.65 14.80 6.90
N LEU A 200 2.86 14.91 6.33
CA LEU A 200 4.06 14.34 6.94
C LEU A 200 4.34 15.04 8.28
N ASP A 201 3.98 14.35 9.34
CA ASP A 201 4.28 14.76 10.71
C ASP A 201 5.68 14.27 11.08
N VAL A 202 6.51 15.17 11.59
CA VAL A 202 7.88 14.86 11.97
C VAL A 202 8.09 15.39 13.37
N ASP A 203 8.20 14.47 14.32
CA ASP A 203 8.51 14.78 15.70
C ASP A 203 10.02 15.03 15.84
N VAL A 204 10.37 16.31 15.96
CA VAL A 204 11.72 16.78 16.23
C VAL A 204 11.70 17.78 17.38
N PRO A 205 12.63 17.70 18.34
CA PRO A 205 12.76 18.74 19.35
C PRO A 205 13.22 20.05 18.72
N ARG A 206 12.80 21.17 19.32
CA ARG A 206 13.20 22.51 18.85
C ARG A 206 14.67 22.82 19.12
N GLU A 207 15.24 22.25 20.18
CA GLU A 207 16.61 22.46 20.60
C GLU A 207 17.22 21.14 21.07
N VAL A 208 18.50 20.93 20.76
CA VAL A 208 19.29 19.77 21.20
C VAL A 208 20.68 20.22 21.62
N THR A 209 21.28 19.47 22.54
CA THR A 209 22.66 19.71 22.94
C THR A 209 23.62 19.03 21.95
N LYS A 210 24.74 19.67 21.62
CA LYS A 210 25.82 19.04 20.83
C LYS A 210 26.23 17.69 21.47
N GLY A 211 26.27 16.63 20.65
CA GLY A 211 26.58 15.27 21.08
C GLY A 211 25.41 14.49 21.71
N GLU A 212 24.25 15.12 21.91
CA GLU A 212 23.04 14.46 22.40
C GLU A 212 22.43 13.58 21.31
N ARG A 213 21.99 12.38 21.70
CA ARG A 213 21.24 11.46 20.83
C ARG A 213 19.76 11.78 20.94
N VAL A 214 19.13 12.07 19.82
CA VAL A 214 17.71 12.40 19.76
C VAL A 214 17.00 11.44 18.83
N ASP A 215 15.86 10.95 19.30
CA ASP A 215 14.96 10.13 18.49
C ASP A 215 14.08 11.05 17.64
N VAL A 216 14.07 10.79 16.33
CA VAL A 216 13.27 11.53 15.35
C VAL A 216 12.32 10.53 14.71
N VAL A 217 11.03 10.85 14.72
CA VAL A 217 9.98 9.98 14.19
C VAL A 217 9.22 10.73 13.11
N ALA A 218 9.16 10.16 11.92
CA ALA A 218 8.29 10.65 10.84
C ALA A 218 7.06 9.73 10.73
N THR A 219 5.89 10.34 10.69
CA THR A 219 4.60 9.67 10.52
C THR A 219 3.90 10.23 9.30
N LEU A 220 3.58 9.37 8.34
CA LEU A 220 2.84 9.71 7.14
C LEU A 220 1.49 8.97 7.14
N PRO A 221 0.35 9.66 7.25
CA PRO A 221 -0.96 9.04 7.02
C PRO A 221 -1.11 8.64 5.54
N LEU A 222 -1.71 7.47 5.31
CA LEU A 222 -1.94 6.90 3.99
C LEU A 222 -3.46 6.85 3.70
N PRO A 223 -3.93 7.42 2.58
CA PRO A 223 -5.37 7.62 2.34
C PRO A 223 -6.19 6.36 2.04
N ASN A 224 -5.59 5.23 1.64
CA ASN A 224 -6.24 3.95 1.32
C ASN A 224 -5.16 2.83 1.18
N PRO A 225 -5.47 1.52 1.08
CA PRO A 225 -4.49 0.47 1.40
C PRO A 225 -3.21 0.61 0.58
N ALA A 226 -2.15 1.01 1.27
CA ALA A 226 -0.84 1.30 0.68
C ALA A 226 -0.07 0.03 0.29
N ASP A 227 -0.69 -1.13 0.43
CA ASP A 227 -0.08 -2.44 0.16
C ASP A 227 0.34 -2.57 -1.31
N ALA A 228 -0.23 -1.76 -2.20
CA ALA A 228 0.10 -1.70 -3.62
C ALA A 228 1.14 -0.62 -3.97
N LEU A 229 1.69 0.10 -2.98
CA LEU A 229 2.67 1.18 -3.13
C LEU A 229 3.95 0.84 -2.37
N ASP A 230 5.09 1.05 -3.01
CA ASP A 230 6.39 1.05 -2.32
C ASP A 230 6.71 2.48 -1.88
N ILE A 231 6.63 2.72 -0.58
CA ILE A 231 6.84 4.05 0.02
C ILE A 231 8.04 3.98 0.96
N SER A 232 9.02 4.84 0.71
CA SER A 232 10.20 4.98 1.57
C SER A 232 10.36 6.41 2.05
N ILE A 233 10.75 6.57 3.32
CA ILE A 233 11.13 7.86 3.90
C ILE A 233 12.61 7.78 4.23
N SER A 234 13.38 8.76 3.77
CA SER A 234 14.80 8.91 4.11
C SER A 234 15.05 10.30 4.69
N VAL A 235 16.11 10.45 5.48
CA VAL A 235 16.50 11.73 6.08
C VAL A 235 17.98 12.00 5.86
N GLN A 236 18.30 13.24 5.52
CA GLN A 236 19.66 13.73 5.34
C GLN A 236 19.83 15.13 5.93
N THR A 237 21.07 15.56 6.16
CA THR A 237 21.36 16.93 6.55
C THR A 237 21.27 17.88 5.36
N GLY A 238 20.59 19.00 5.51
CA GLY A 238 20.44 20.02 4.47
C GLY A 238 21.75 20.76 4.16
N THR A 239 21.83 21.35 2.97
CA THR A 239 23.00 22.15 2.57
C THR A 239 23.20 23.35 3.51
N GLY A 240 24.41 23.54 4.04
CA GLY A 240 24.71 24.62 4.98
C GLY A 240 24.23 24.37 6.42
N SER A 241 23.68 23.19 6.70
CA SER A 241 23.32 22.74 8.05
C SER A 241 24.55 22.44 8.91
N ALA A 242 24.41 22.55 10.23
CA ALA A 242 25.31 21.88 11.15
C ALA A 242 25.39 20.36 10.83
N PRO A 243 26.59 19.74 10.86
CA PRO A 243 26.75 18.31 10.61
C PRO A 243 26.10 17.49 11.72
N ALA A 244 25.48 16.37 11.35
CA ALA A 244 24.91 15.40 12.27
C ALA A 244 25.21 13.97 11.80
N ARG A 245 25.29 13.04 12.75
CA ARG A 245 25.28 11.60 12.48
C ARG A 245 23.83 11.13 12.54
N ILE A 246 23.39 10.46 11.49
CA ILE A 246 22.04 9.89 11.37
C ILE A 246 22.19 8.37 11.38
N GLU A 247 21.55 7.72 12.32
CA GLU A 247 21.50 6.26 12.42
C GLU A 247 20.06 5.82 12.18
N ASP A 248 19.84 5.07 11.09
CA ASP A 248 18.55 4.47 10.80
C ASP A 248 18.27 3.37 11.84
N ARG A 249 17.12 3.43 12.51
CA ARG A 249 16.67 2.35 13.40
C ARG A 249 16.01 1.20 12.62
N GLY A 250 15.97 1.32 11.29
CA GLY A 250 15.27 0.44 10.39
C GLY A 250 13.78 0.79 10.33
N GLN A 251 13.12 0.33 9.28
CA GLN A 251 11.67 0.28 9.27
C GLN A 251 11.24 -0.62 10.44
N VAL A 252 10.52 -0.05 11.42
CA VAL A 252 9.43 -0.85 12.00
C VAL A 252 8.58 -1.14 10.78
N GLN A 253 8.53 -2.41 10.34
CA GLN A 253 7.89 -2.81 9.08
C GLN A 253 6.65 -1.95 8.83
N PRO A 254 6.35 -1.56 7.57
CA PRO A 254 5.09 -0.94 7.21
C PRO A 254 3.96 -1.94 7.48
N VAL A 255 3.70 -2.22 8.75
CA VAL A 255 2.39 -2.58 9.21
C VAL A 255 1.69 -1.26 9.03
N VAL A 256 0.94 -1.15 7.94
CA VAL A 256 -0.12 -0.17 7.74
C VAL A 256 -1.09 -0.34 8.92
N THR A 257 -0.66 0.05 10.11
CA THR A 257 -1.38 -0.14 11.36
C THR A 257 -2.25 1.09 11.43
N ASN A 258 -3.51 0.93 11.02
CA ASN A 258 -4.46 2.02 10.90
C ASN A 258 -4.09 3.06 9.83
N GLY A 259 -3.53 2.65 8.68
CA GLY A 259 -3.31 3.56 7.55
C GLY A 259 -2.19 4.58 7.77
N ARG A 260 -1.08 4.20 8.41
CA ARG A 260 0.06 5.08 8.68
C ARG A 260 1.39 4.39 8.40
N LEU A 261 2.31 5.10 7.76
CA LEU A 261 3.72 4.75 7.63
C LEU A 261 4.52 5.48 8.72
N ILE A 262 5.33 4.76 9.49
CA ILE A 262 6.15 5.32 10.57
C ILE A 262 7.61 4.91 10.35
N HIS A 263 8.51 5.88 10.31
CA HIS A 263 9.96 5.64 10.23
C HIS A 263 10.66 6.42 11.35
N SER A 264 11.73 5.82 11.92
CA SER A 264 12.46 6.45 13.03
C SER A 264 13.97 6.42 12.83
N TRP A 265 14.63 7.49 13.27
CA TRP A 265 16.08 7.64 13.25
C TRP A 265 16.60 8.10 14.61
N VAL A 266 17.87 7.82 14.88
CA VAL A 266 18.62 8.52 15.93
C VAL A 266 19.53 9.54 15.28
N ILE A 267 19.40 10.79 15.71
CA ILE A 267 20.20 11.90 15.22
C ILE A 267 21.11 12.41 16.33
N THR A 268 22.39 12.57 16.02
CA THR A 268 23.40 13.13 16.94
C THR A 268 24.08 14.32 16.29
N ALA A 269 23.83 15.53 16.81
CA ALA A 269 24.46 16.74 16.28
C ALA A 269 25.95 16.80 16.63
N VAL A 270 26.80 17.09 15.63
CA VAL A 270 28.27 17.07 15.78
C VAL A 270 28.84 18.47 16.04
N ALA A 271 28.18 19.52 15.56
CA ALA A 271 28.56 20.91 15.80
C ALA A 271 27.36 21.76 16.20
N ASP A 272 27.64 22.90 16.84
CA ASP A 272 26.67 23.94 17.18
C ASP A 272 26.17 24.69 15.93
N GLY A 273 24.98 25.28 16.04
CA GLY A 273 24.34 26.01 14.95
C GLY A 273 22.95 25.47 14.63
N LEU A 274 22.47 25.77 13.41
CA LEU A 274 21.17 25.29 12.95
C LEU A 274 21.35 23.96 12.22
N LEU A 275 20.80 22.88 12.78
CA LEU A 275 20.70 21.58 12.13
C LEU A 275 19.41 21.54 11.30
N SER A 276 19.53 21.56 9.98
CA SER A 276 18.41 21.37 9.06
C SER A 276 18.38 19.93 8.57
N LEU A 277 17.25 19.26 8.78
CA LEU A 277 16.97 17.90 8.34
C LEU A 277 16.05 17.96 7.13
N VAL A 278 16.43 17.29 6.05
CA VAL A 278 15.64 17.15 4.83
C VAL A 278 15.15 15.72 4.77
N PHE A 279 13.84 15.56 4.86
CA PHE A 279 13.14 14.29 4.70
C PHE A 279 12.72 14.16 3.25
N THR A 280 13.09 13.06 2.61
CA THR A 280 12.65 12.71 1.26
C THR A 280 11.69 11.54 1.37
N VAL A 281 10.45 11.73 0.93
CA VAL A 281 9.48 10.64 0.78
C VAL A 281 9.49 10.25 -0.69
N SER A 282 9.89 9.03 -1.00
CA SER A 282 9.84 8.46 -2.34
C SER A 282 8.68 7.48 -2.43
N VAL A 283 7.87 7.62 -3.47
CA VAL A 283 6.72 6.76 -3.74
C VAL A 283 6.92 6.11 -5.10
N THR A 284 6.84 4.78 -5.14
CA THR A 284 6.92 3.98 -6.35
C THR A 284 5.67 3.11 -6.46
N ALA A 285 5.06 3.07 -7.63
CA ALA A 285 3.84 2.31 -7.88
C ALA A 285 3.85 1.69 -9.28
N PRO A 286 3.54 0.39 -9.42
CA PRO A 286 3.17 -0.14 -10.73
C PRO A 286 1.80 0.43 -11.13
N THR A 287 1.61 0.79 -12.40
CA THR A 287 0.34 1.26 -12.98
C THR A 287 0.29 0.78 -14.43
N GLY A 288 -0.52 -0.26 -14.69
CA GLY A 288 -0.47 -0.99 -15.96
C GLY A 288 0.96 -1.49 -16.26
N ASP A 289 1.46 -1.17 -17.46
CA ASP A 289 2.82 -1.50 -17.93
C ASP A 289 3.91 -0.49 -17.50
N GLN A 290 3.53 0.52 -16.70
CA GLN A 290 4.44 1.59 -16.29
C GLN A 290 4.71 1.53 -14.79
N THR A 291 5.85 2.06 -14.40
CA THR A 291 6.15 2.36 -13.00
C THR A 291 6.09 3.87 -12.82
N LEU A 292 5.21 4.34 -11.94
CA LEU A 292 5.19 5.70 -11.47
C LEU A 292 6.21 5.83 -10.34
N GLU A 293 7.07 6.85 -10.41
CA GLU A 293 8.05 7.17 -9.39
C GLU A 293 8.09 8.69 -9.22
N ASP A 294 7.98 9.14 -7.98
CA ASP A 294 8.13 10.55 -7.62
C ASP A 294 8.60 10.69 -6.17
N SER A 295 9.07 11.88 -5.80
CA SER A 295 9.51 12.17 -4.45
C SER A 295 9.17 13.58 -4.01
N VAL A 296 8.84 13.72 -2.72
CA VAL A 296 8.59 15.02 -2.09
C VAL A 296 9.59 15.27 -0.98
N LEU A 297 9.93 16.55 -0.80
CA LEU A 297 10.89 17.00 0.19
C LEU A 297 10.19 17.79 1.30
N ALA A 298 10.47 17.44 2.55
CA ALA A 298 10.06 18.19 3.72
C ALA A 298 11.29 18.59 4.53
N THR A 299 11.37 19.84 4.98
CA THR A 299 12.49 20.32 5.80
C THR A 299 12.04 20.61 7.23
N ARG A 300 12.87 20.26 8.20
CA ARG A 300 12.73 20.65 9.62
C ARG A 300 14.06 21.18 10.15
N SER A 301 14.01 22.06 11.12
CA SER A 301 15.21 22.67 11.70
C SER A 301 15.24 22.52 13.22
N ILE A 302 16.42 22.23 13.75
CA ILE A 302 16.71 22.02 15.16
C ILE A 302 17.83 22.98 15.55
N ALA A 303 17.67 23.74 16.63
CA ALA A 303 18.76 24.54 17.18
C ALA A 303 19.72 23.64 17.96
N VAL A 304 21.01 23.64 17.61
CA VAL A 304 22.03 22.88 18.33
C VAL A 304 22.82 23.84 19.21
N THR A 305 22.77 23.62 20.52
CA THR A 305 23.50 24.45 21.48
C THR A 305 24.68 23.73 22.11
N LYS A 306 25.63 24.53 22.62
CA LYS A 306 26.84 24.04 23.27
C LYS A 306 26.51 23.13 24.44
N SER A 307 27.33 22.10 24.63
CA SER A 307 27.24 21.19 25.77
C SER A 307 27.41 21.93 27.10
N LEU A 308 26.79 21.43 28.17
CA LEU A 308 26.90 22.03 29.50
C LEU A 308 28.36 22.16 29.96
N GLY A 309 29.19 21.19 29.58
CA GLY A 309 30.64 21.19 29.83
C GLY A 309 31.36 22.34 29.10
N GLU A 310 31.11 22.55 27.82
CA GLU A 310 31.68 23.66 27.04
C GLU A 310 31.19 25.02 27.55
N ARG A 311 29.90 25.14 27.91
CA ARG A 311 29.35 26.37 28.51
C ARG A 311 30.04 26.70 29.84
N SER A 312 30.35 25.69 30.65
CA SER A 312 31.07 25.87 31.91
C SER A 312 32.51 26.32 31.67
N LEU A 313 33.16 25.79 30.63
CA LEU A 313 34.53 26.16 30.26
C LEU A 313 34.61 27.62 29.79
N ASP A 314 33.66 28.06 28.96
CA ASP A 314 33.54 29.47 28.57
C ASP A 314 33.31 30.36 29.82
N PHE A 315 32.47 29.94 30.76
CA PHE A 315 32.28 30.66 32.02
C PHE A 315 33.57 30.74 32.84
N PHE A 316 34.33 29.65 32.98
CA PHE A 316 35.60 29.65 33.73
C PHE A 316 36.70 30.42 33.02
N ILE A 317 36.73 30.43 31.68
CA ILE A 317 37.66 31.26 30.90
C ILE A 317 37.33 32.74 31.12
N VAL A 318 36.06 33.13 31.01
CA VAL A 318 35.62 34.52 31.27
C VAL A 318 35.92 34.91 32.72
N LEU A 319 35.59 34.05 33.69
CA LEU A 319 35.86 34.30 35.11
C LEU A 319 37.36 34.40 35.39
N GLY A 320 38.18 33.52 34.82
CA GLY A 320 39.63 33.54 34.92
C GLY A 320 40.23 34.81 34.31
N THR A 321 39.67 35.30 33.20
CA THR A 321 40.08 36.56 32.56
C THR A 321 39.75 37.75 33.47
N ILE A 322 38.54 37.79 34.05
CA ILE A 322 38.13 38.83 35.01
C ILE A 322 39.04 38.82 36.25
N LEU A 323 39.28 37.64 36.83
CA LEU A 323 40.16 37.49 37.98
C LEU A 323 41.61 37.88 37.65
N GLY A 324 42.10 37.56 36.45
CA GLY A 324 43.41 37.99 35.96
C GLY A 324 43.56 39.51 35.86
N VAL A 325 42.53 40.20 35.35
CA VAL A 325 42.49 41.67 35.29
C VAL A 325 42.47 42.28 36.69
N ILE A 326 41.67 41.73 37.61
CA ILE A 326 41.62 42.19 39.01
C ILE A 326 42.97 41.95 39.71
N GLY A 327 43.61 40.79 39.51
CA GLY A 327 44.92 40.48 40.05
C GLY A 327 46.02 41.41 39.53
N ALA A 328 46.01 41.73 38.24
CA ALA A 328 46.93 42.70 37.64
C ALA A 328 46.71 44.12 38.21
N ALA A 329 45.46 44.54 38.38
CA ALA A 329 45.12 45.82 39.00
C ALA A 329 45.58 45.88 40.47
N ALA A 330 45.42 44.79 41.23
CA ALA A 330 45.91 44.69 42.59
C ALA A 330 47.44 44.75 42.69
N ALA A 331 48.18 44.10 41.78
CA ALA A 331 49.63 44.17 41.73
C ALA A 331 50.16 45.56 41.34
N ILE A 332 49.46 46.27 40.46
CA ILE A 332 49.75 47.67 40.14
C ILE A 332 49.49 48.58 41.34
N ALA A 333 48.37 48.37 42.04
CA ALA A 333 48.05 49.11 43.26
C ALA A 333 49.10 48.87 44.37
N ASP A 334 49.53 47.63 44.58
CA ASP A 334 50.56 47.29 45.58
C ASP A 334 51.92 47.92 45.25
N ARG A 335 52.30 48.02 43.97
CA ARG A 335 53.47 48.81 43.54
C ARG A 335 53.30 50.30 43.83
N PHE A 336 52.11 50.87 43.63
CA PHE A 336 51.83 52.27 43.94
C PHE A 336 51.83 52.57 45.45
N PHE A 337 51.30 51.68 46.28
CA PHE A 337 51.29 51.83 47.74
C PHE A 337 52.64 51.52 48.38
N GLY A 338 53.41 50.55 47.86
CA GLY A 338 54.79 50.28 48.27
C GLY A 338 55.75 51.44 48.00
N LEU A 339 55.52 52.22 46.94
CA LEU A 339 56.27 53.45 46.65
C LEU A 339 55.95 54.58 47.66
N ARG A 340 54.72 54.68 48.18
CA ARG A 340 54.36 55.63 49.24
C ARG A 340 55.06 55.33 50.57
N GLY A 341 55.34 54.06 50.87
CA GLY A 341 56.08 53.66 52.08
C GLY A 341 57.55 54.14 52.09
N LYS A 342 58.21 54.13 50.93
CA LYS A 342 59.62 54.57 50.81
C LYS A 342 59.80 56.09 50.77
N VAL A 343 58.80 56.84 50.29
CA VAL A 343 58.85 58.31 50.31
C VAL A 343 58.74 58.86 51.75
N ARG A 344 58.04 58.14 52.65
CA ARG A 344 57.86 58.57 54.04
C ARG A 344 59.11 58.38 54.91
N THR A 345 59.93 57.38 54.64
CA THR A 345 61.22 57.14 55.34
C THR A 345 62.36 58.04 54.84
N TRP A 346 62.25 58.60 53.63
CA TRP A 346 63.22 59.58 53.13
C TRP A 346 63.07 60.95 53.80
N TRP A 347 61.84 61.36 54.14
CA TRP A 347 61.58 62.67 54.75
C TRP A 347 61.98 62.78 56.23
N THR A 348 62.02 61.68 56.98
CA THR A 348 62.45 61.70 58.40
C THR A 348 63.97 61.75 58.58
N ARG A 349 64.78 61.46 57.55
CA ARG A 349 66.25 61.45 57.66
C ARG A 349 66.93 62.80 57.37
N ARG A 350 66.18 63.82 56.92
CA ARG A 350 66.73 65.14 56.53
C ARG A 350 66.52 66.28 57.53
N ARG A 351 65.89 66.03 58.69
CA ARG A 351 65.86 66.98 59.82
C ARG A 351 66.75 66.49 60.95
N GLY A 352 68.04 66.32 60.66
CA GLY A 352 69.08 66.29 61.68
C GLY A 352 69.32 67.74 62.14
N GLY A 353 68.78 68.09 63.30
CA GLY A 353 68.99 69.38 63.94
C GLY A 353 70.46 69.56 64.31
N SER A 354 70.94 70.77 64.08
CA SER A 354 72.30 71.25 64.38
C SER A 354 72.68 71.06 65.85
N PRO A 355 73.96 70.80 66.16
CA PRO A 355 74.46 70.79 67.53
C PRO A 355 74.45 72.21 68.11
N PRO A 356 74.12 72.38 69.41
CA PRO A 356 74.21 73.67 70.09
C PRO A 356 75.68 74.07 70.33
N PRO A 357 76.02 75.36 70.26
CA PRO A 357 77.35 75.86 70.59
C PRO A 357 77.56 75.98 72.11
N ALA A 358 78.77 75.66 72.56
CA ALA A 358 79.33 76.06 73.86
C ALA A 358 80.22 77.31 73.66
N PRO A 359 80.80 77.96 74.69
CA PRO A 359 80.51 78.05 76.14
C PRO A 359 80.55 79.53 76.64
N ALA A 360 80.44 79.76 77.97
CA ALA A 360 81.28 80.74 78.68
C ALA A 360 81.26 80.51 80.21
N GLU A 361 82.43 80.29 80.79
CA GLU A 361 82.73 80.39 82.23
C GLU A 361 82.72 81.86 82.71
N PRO A 362 82.64 82.08 84.02
CA PRO A 362 83.74 82.76 84.70
C PRO A 362 84.46 81.91 85.75
#